data_AF-A0A811USY9-F1
#
_entry.id   AF-A0A811USY9-F1
#
_cell.length_a   1.000
_cell.length_b   1.000
_cell.length_c   1.000
_cell.angle_alpha   90.00
_cell.angle_beta   90.00
_cell.angle_gamma   90.00
#
_symmetry.space_group_name_H-M   'P 1'
#
loop_
_entity.id
_entity.type
_entity.pdbx_description
1 polymer ?
#
loop_
_entity_poly.entity_id
_entity_poly.type
_entity_poly.pdbx_seq_one_letter_code
_entity_poly.pdbx_strand_id
1 'polypeptide(L)'
;MTDYLHLRHVGKLQRRYLGNIIVYLTNYNYLSIQHFNIAYKQFCEIASDLALDIPDLWKYIIEFTGPLIKKKLITIYDLWYKQLKEDNAPSFGKRFLKTFLDYCLREIGPSFTRTIWKKTNIKWTDFLDEKEVMSFIETNSAIVFEFKEDNFNSVTDNVELLLKQEAAADCIIDYINGNVGDIDKQFIRILATKLCDFAISYKENSYKLETDCFQKICIPVLQRYIDSKGEFELECLYSMQQLVARFEHPRGVLSDLLGELYDADVIPQDSFIK
;
A
#
# COMPACT_ATOMS: atom_id res chain seq x y z
N MET A 1 -32.01 11.66 -9.62
CA MET A 1 -31.00 11.15 -8.66
C MET A 1 -29.91 12.19 -8.40
N THR A 2 -29.59 13.02 -9.40
CA THR A 2 -28.64 14.14 -9.36
C THR A 2 -29.05 15.28 -8.43
N ASP A 3 -30.34 15.58 -8.33
CA ASP A 3 -30.84 16.63 -7.44
C ASP A 3 -30.49 16.35 -5.98
N TYR A 4 -30.62 15.09 -5.54
CA TYR A 4 -30.37 14.68 -4.17
C TYR A 4 -28.94 14.91 -3.69
N LEU A 5 -27.96 14.93 -4.60
CA LEU A 5 -26.54 15.03 -4.26
C LEU A 5 -26.09 16.44 -3.87
N HIS A 6 -26.90 17.47 -4.10
CA HIS A 6 -26.46 18.83 -3.81
C HIS A 6 -27.44 19.61 -2.91
N LEU A 7 -28.53 18.97 -2.49
CA LEU A 7 -29.51 19.56 -1.58
C LEU A 7 -28.91 19.78 -0.19
N ARG A 8 -29.09 21.01 0.31
CA ARG A 8 -28.57 21.47 1.62
C ARG A 8 -29.03 20.63 2.82
N HIS A 9 -30.21 20.01 2.75
CA HIS A 9 -30.76 19.20 3.85
C HIS A 9 -30.29 17.73 3.82
N VAL A 10 -29.57 17.32 2.78
CA VAL A 10 -29.06 15.95 2.63
C VAL A 10 -27.68 15.85 3.30
N GLY A 11 -27.63 15.18 4.43
CA GLY A 11 -26.42 14.95 5.21
C GLY A 11 -25.53 13.82 4.66
N LYS A 12 -24.34 13.70 5.26
CA LYS A 12 -23.35 12.67 4.95
C LYS A 12 -23.93 11.25 4.97
N LEU A 13 -24.72 10.93 5.99
CA LEU A 13 -25.28 9.59 6.18
C LEU A 13 -26.27 9.25 5.06
N GLN A 14 -27.12 10.20 4.67
CA GLN A 14 -28.10 10.04 3.60
C GLN A 14 -27.40 9.80 2.25
N ARG A 15 -26.33 10.54 1.94
CA ARG A 15 -25.51 10.34 0.73
C ARG A 15 -24.92 8.94 0.69
N ARG A 16 -24.38 8.49 1.82
CA ARG A 16 -23.83 7.14 1.96
C ARG A 16 -24.88 6.05 1.79
N TYR A 17 -26.09 6.24 2.34
CA TYR A 17 -27.19 5.31 2.14
C TYR A 17 -27.62 5.23 0.67
N LEU A 18 -27.70 6.36 -0.02
CA LEU A 18 -27.97 6.38 -1.46
C LEU A 18 -26.87 5.59 -2.22
N GLY A 19 -25.60 5.79 -1.88
CA GLY A 19 -24.49 5.01 -2.44
C GLY A 19 -24.64 3.50 -2.22
N ASN A 20 -25.04 3.09 -1.00
CA ASN A 20 -25.32 1.68 -0.70
C ASN A 20 -26.51 1.12 -1.49
N ILE A 21 -27.53 1.92 -1.77
CA ILE A 21 -28.65 1.52 -2.63
C ILE A 21 -28.14 1.22 -4.04
N ILE A 22 -27.25 2.05 -4.59
CA ILE A 22 -26.66 1.79 -5.91
C ILE A 22 -25.84 0.49 -5.90
N VAL A 23 -25.00 0.29 -4.88
CA VAL A 23 -24.26 -0.97 -4.70
C VAL A 23 -25.22 -2.17 -4.66
N TYR A 24 -26.33 -2.06 -3.93
CA TYR A 24 -27.35 -3.11 -3.86
C TYR A 24 -27.93 -3.38 -5.24
N LEU A 25 -28.44 -2.36 -5.94
CA LEU A 25 -29.05 -2.51 -7.26
C LEU A 25 -28.07 -3.11 -8.28
N THR A 26 -26.78 -2.77 -8.21
CA THR A 26 -25.75 -3.34 -9.07
C THR A 26 -25.47 -4.81 -8.74
N ASN A 27 -25.39 -5.19 -7.47
CA ASN A 27 -25.16 -6.59 -7.09
C ASN A 27 -26.31 -7.51 -7.51
N TYR A 28 -27.55 -7.01 -7.56
CA TYR A 28 -28.72 -7.75 -8.01
C TYR A 28 -29.03 -7.57 -9.50
N ASN A 29 -28.13 -6.96 -10.27
CA ASN A 29 -28.27 -6.73 -11.71
C ASN A 29 -29.50 -5.89 -12.14
N TYR A 30 -30.08 -5.11 -11.23
CA TYR A 30 -31.12 -4.12 -11.57
C TYR A 30 -30.54 -2.86 -12.20
N LEU A 31 -29.26 -2.55 -11.93
CA LEU A 31 -28.56 -1.39 -12.48
C LEU A 31 -27.09 -1.73 -12.77
N SER A 32 -26.69 -1.68 -14.05
CA SER A 32 -25.28 -1.88 -14.41
C SER A 32 -24.42 -0.65 -14.13
N ILE A 33 -23.11 -0.85 -13.98
CA ILE A 33 -22.14 0.25 -13.78
C ILE A 33 -22.12 1.23 -14.95
N GLN A 34 -22.44 0.78 -16.16
CA GLN A 34 -22.54 1.64 -17.35
C GLN A 34 -23.67 2.66 -17.21
N HIS A 35 -24.82 2.26 -16.66
CA HIS A 35 -25.91 3.19 -16.38
C HIS A 35 -25.50 4.25 -15.36
N PHE A 36 -24.76 3.85 -14.32
CA PHE A 36 -24.20 4.80 -13.35
C PHE A 36 -23.24 5.79 -14.04
N ASN A 37 -22.31 5.31 -14.86
CA ASN A 37 -21.34 6.16 -15.55
C ASN A 37 -22.02 7.16 -16.50
N ILE A 38 -23.08 6.76 -17.21
CA ILE A 38 -23.87 7.67 -18.06
C ILE A 38 -24.53 8.76 -17.22
N ALA A 39 -25.21 8.39 -16.13
CA ALA A 39 -25.89 9.35 -15.26
C ALA A 39 -24.90 10.31 -14.58
N TYR A 40 -23.75 9.80 -14.14
CA TYR A 40 -22.68 10.60 -13.56
C TYR A 40 -22.06 11.56 -14.59
N LYS A 41 -21.84 11.11 -15.83
CA LYS A 41 -21.37 11.98 -16.90
C LYS A 41 -22.34 13.14 -17.16
N GLN A 42 -23.65 12.87 -17.23
CA GLN A 42 -24.66 13.92 -17.38
C GLN A 42 -24.66 14.90 -16.19
N PHE A 43 -24.44 14.40 -14.97
CA PHE A 43 -24.28 15.27 -13.80
C PHE A 43 -23.04 16.16 -13.91
N CYS A 44 -21.92 15.63 -14.39
CA CYS A 44 -20.68 16.39 -14.58
C CYS A 44 -20.84 17.58 -15.54
N GLU A 45 -21.79 17.54 -16.48
CA GLU A 45 -22.07 18.64 -17.42
C GLU A 45 -22.58 19.90 -16.71
N ILE A 46 -23.21 19.77 -15.54
CA ILE A 46 -23.71 20.89 -14.71
C ILE A 46 -22.95 21.06 -13.40
N ALA A 47 -22.00 20.15 -13.10
CA ALA A 47 -21.32 20.12 -11.81
C ALA A 47 -20.39 21.31 -11.59
N SER A 48 -19.82 21.90 -12.66
CA SER A 48 -19.02 23.13 -12.57
C SER A 48 -19.86 24.30 -12.07
N ASP A 49 -21.03 24.50 -12.67
CA ASP A 49 -21.94 25.58 -12.30
C ASP A 49 -22.44 25.39 -10.86
N LEU A 50 -22.79 24.16 -10.49
CA LEU A 50 -23.17 23.82 -9.12
C LEU A 50 -22.04 24.04 -8.11
N ALA A 51 -20.78 23.87 -8.51
CA ALA A 51 -19.64 24.06 -7.61
C ALA A 51 -19.44 25.53 -7.21
N LEU A 52 -19.95 26.49 -8.01
CA LEU A 52 -19.94 27.92 -7.65
C LEU A 52 -20.84 28.19 -6.45
N ASP A 53 -22.02 27.56 -6.42
CA ASP A 53 -23.02 27.74 -5.36
C ASP A 53 -22.81 26.79 -4.17
N ILE A 54 -22.14 25.65 -4.39
CA ILE A 54 -21.96 24.58 -3.40
C ILE A 54 -20.46 24.32 -3.20
N PRO A 55 -19.82 24.99 -2.22
CA PRO A 55 -18.39 24.86 -1.97
C PRO A 55 -17.91 23.43 -1.68
N ASP A 56 -18.78 22.61 -1.06
CA ASP A 56 -18.49 21.24 -0.63
C ASP A 56 -18.90 20.16 -1.67
N LEU A 57 -19.19 20.54 -2.92
CA LEU A 57 -19.72 19.62 -3.93
C LEU A 57 -18.85 18.37 -4.13
N TRP A 58 -17.51 18.49 -4.08
CA TRP A 58 -16.61 17.35 -4.21
C TRP A 58 -16.75 16.35 -3.07
N LYS A 59 -16.82 16.87 -1.84
CA LYS A 59 -17.04 16.05 -0.65
C LYS A 59 -18.36 15.30 -0.76
N TYR A 60 -19.39 15.98 -1.25
CA TYR A 60 -20.72 15.43 -1.47
C TYR A 60 -20.76 14.29 -2.48
N ILE A 61 -20.07 14.45 -3.61
CA ILE A 61 -19.90 13.40 -4.63
C ILE A 61 -19.16 12.21 -4.03
N ILE A 62 -18.06 12.46 -3.32
CA ILE A 62 -17.21 11.40 -2.74
C ILE A 62 -17.93 10.65 -1.62
N GLU A 63 -18.70 11.33 -0.76
CA GLU A 63 -19.52 10.68 0.28
C GLU A 63 -20.58 9.74 -0.30
N PHE A 64 -21.17 10.11 -1.44
CA PHE A 64 -22.12 9.27 -2.16
C PHE A 64 -21.44 8.10 -2.87
N THR A 65 -20.30 8.34 -3.52
CA THR A 65 -19.60 7.36 -4.35
C THR A 65 -18.71 6.42 -3.54
N GLY A 66 -18.38 6.78 -2.30
CA GLY A 66 -17.53 6.03 -1.39
C GLY A 66 -17.90 4.55 -1.22
N PRO A 67 -19.18 4.17 -1.03
CA PRO A 67 -19.60 2.77 -1.01
C PRO A 67 -19.27 2.00 -2.29
N LEU A 68 -19.41 2.63 -3.47
CA LEU A 68 -19.11 2.02 -4.76
C LEU A 68 -17.60 1.81 -4.91
N ILE A 69 -16.79 2.79 -4.49
CA ILE A 69 -15.32 2.69 -4.45
C ILE A 69 -14.89 1.55 -3.52
N LYS A 70 -15.45 1.48 -2.30
CA LYS A 70 -15.13 0.42 -1.32
C LYS A 70 -15.43 -0.98 -1.87
N LYS A 71 -16.48 -1.12 -2.68
CA LYS A 71 -16.85 -2.37 -3.35
C LYS A 71 -16.13 -2.59 -4.68
N LYS A 72 -15.19 -1.70 -5.04
CA LYS A 72 -14.40 -1.74 -6.28
C LYS A 72 -15.26 -1.76 -7.55
N LEU A 73 -16.45 -1.17 -7.47
CA LEU A 73 -17.36 -1.04 -8.63
C LEU A 73 -16.92 0.11 -9.55
N ILE A 74 -16.34 1.16 -8.95
CA ILE A 74 -15.77 2.31 -9.65
C ILE A 74 -14.40 2.67 -9.04
N THR A 75 -13.62 3.42 -9.80
CA THR A 75 -12.30 3.94 -9.45
C THR A 75 -12.31 5.48 -9.43
N ILE A 76 -11.20 6.09 -9.01
CA ILE A 76 -11.04 7.55 -9.09
C ILE A 76 -11.17 8.08 -10.53
N TYR A 77 -10.81 7.27 -11.53
CA TYR A 77 -10.85 7.65 -12.94
C TYR A 77 -12.28 7.74 -13.47
N ASP A 78 -13.19 6.92 -12.95
CA ASP A 78 -14.62 7.01 -13.29
C ASP A 78 -15.24 8.31 -12.75
N LEU A 79 -14.66 8.86 -11.68
CA LEU A 79 -15.09 10.13 -11.08
C LEU A 79 -14.44 11.36 -11.73
N TRP A 80 -13.25 11.18 -12.33
CA TRP A 80 -12.44 12.26 -12.87
C TRP A 80 -12.76 12.55 -14.34
N TYR A 81 -13.69 13.47 -14.56
CA TYR A 81 -14.02 13.97 -15.89
C TYR A 81 -13.23 15.24 -16.22
N LYS A 82 -12.48 15.23 -17.33
CA LYS A 82 -11.69 16.39 -17.80
C LYS A 82 -12.52 17.64 -18.06
N GLN A 83 -13.83 17.50 -18.31
CA GLN A 83 -14.77 18.62 -18.49
C GLN A 83 -14.99 19.43 -17.21
N LEU A 84 -14.59 18.88 -16.06
CA LEU A 84 -14.58 19.58 -14.78
C LEU A 84 -13.37 20.52 -14.62
N LYS A 85 -12.46 20.56 -15.62
CA LYS A 85 -11.42 21.58 -15.72
C LYS A 85 -12.08 22.89 -16.18
N GLU A 86 -12.49 23.73 -15.25
CA GLU A 86 -12.67 25.14 -15.60
C GLU A 86 -11.31 25.71 -16.01
N ASP A 87 -11.24 26.36 -17.17
CA ASP A 87 -10.06 27.10 -17.63
C ASP A 87 -9.63 28.21 -16.63
N ASN A 88 -10.49 28.53 -15.64
CA ASN A 88 -10.28 29.58 -14.64
C ASN A 88 -10.10 29.09 -13.19
N ALA A 89 -10.09 27.78 -12.92
CA ALA A 89 -9.94 27.24 -11.55
C ALA A 89 -8.75 26.28 -11.39
N PRO A 90 -7.50 26.80 -11.33
CA PRO A 90 -6.28 25.99 -11.16
C PRO A 90 -6.22 25.15 -9.86
N SER A 91 -7.19 25.31 -8.96
CA SER A 91 -7.27 24.54 -7.70
C SER A 91 -8.20 23.33 -7.75
N PHE A 92 -8.86 23.07 -8.88
CA PHE A 92 -9.94 22.09 -8.94
C PHE A 92 -9.46 20.64 -8.78
N GLY A 93 -8.45 20.25 -9.56
CA GLY A 93 -7.82 18.92 -9.43
C GLY A 93 -7.21 18.70 -8.04
N LYS A 94 -6.60 19.74 -7.47
CA LYS A 94 -6.08 19.72 -6.08
C LYS A 94 -7.18 19.45 -5.07
N ARG A 95 -8.31 20.15 -5.16
CA ARG A 95 -9.45 19.98 -4.24
C ARG A 95 -10.07 18.60 -4.40
N PHE A 96 -10.33 18.15 -5.62
CA PHE A 96 -10.86 16.82 -5.89
C PHE A 96 -9.96 15.73 -5.31
N LEU A 97 -8.68 15.74 -5.70
CA LEU A 97 -7.73 14.70 -5.31
C LEU A 97 -7.54 14.67 -3.80
N LYS A 98 -7.36 15.84 -3.16
CA LYS A 98 -7.27 15.94 -1.70
C LYS A 98 -8.51 15.36 -1.03
N THR A 99 -9.70 15.76 -1.47
CA THR A 99 -10.96 15.32 -0.86
C THR A 99 -11.16 13.82 -1.01
N PHE A 100 -10.78 13.26 -2.17
CA PHE A 100 -10.86 11.83 -2.42
C PHE A 100 -9.92 11.06 -1.48
N LEU A 101 -8.65 11.49 -1.41
CA LEU A 101 -7.65 10.85 -0.56
C LEU A 101 -8.02 10.95 0.93
N ASP A 102 -8.45 12.12 1.40
CA ASP A 102 -8.91 12.34 2.78
C ASP A 102 -10.08 11.41 3.12
N TYR A 103 -11.05 11.26 2.21
CA TYR A 103 -12.18 10.36 2.42
C TYR A 103 -11.75 8.90 2.48
N CYS A 104 -10.93 8.45 1.52
CA CYS A 104 -10.49 7.06 1.47
C CYS A 104 -9.67 6.68 2.72
N LEU A 105 -8.75 7.55 3.15
CA LEU A 105 -7.95 7.33 4.36
C LEU A 105 -8.84 7.24 5.62
N ARG A 106 -9.81 8.14 5.77
CA ARG A 106 -10.65 8.22 6.98
C ARG A 106 -11.79 7.21 7.03
N GLU A 107 -12.48 6.98 5.91
CA GLU A 107 -13.75 6.23 5.89
C GLU A 107 -13.59 4.80 5.38
N ILE A 108 -12.56 4.52 4.58
CA ILE A 108 -12.29 3.17 4.05
C ILE A 108 -11.08 2.54 4.74
N GLY A 109 -10.01 3.31 4.90
CA GLY A 109 -8.81 2.95 5.65
C GLY A 109 -7.51 3.14 4.84
N PRO A 110 -6.37 3.36 5.51
CA PRO A 110 -5.08 3.56 4.86
C PRO A 110 -4.65 2.44 3.91
N SER A 111 -4.65 1.18 4.37
CA SER A 111 -4.19 0.03 3.56
C SER A 111 -5.01 -0.16 2.27
N PHE A 112 -6.33 0.07 2.32
CA PHE A 112 -7.17 0.03 1.13
C PHE A 112 -6.83 1.15 0.15
N THR A 113 -6.65 2.36 0.67
CA THR A 113 -6.34 3.54 -0.15
C THR A 113 -5.00 3.38 -0.85
N ARG A 114 -3.98 2.88 -0.14
CA ARG A 114 -2.66 2.52 -0.69
C ARG A 114 -2.78 1.44 -1.76
N THR A 115 -3.59 0.41 -1.51
CA THR A 115 -3.83 -0.66 -2.49
C THR A 115 -4.47 -0.15 -3.77
N ILE A 116 -5.48 0.72 -3.68
CA ILE A 116 -6.07 1.35 -4.87
C ILE A 116 -5.00 2.17 -5.59
N TRP A 117 -4.32 3.08 -4.88
CA TRP A 117 -3.30 3.94 -5.46
C TRP A 117 -2.26 3.17 -6.27
N LYS A 118 -1.70 2.09 -5.68
CA LYS A 118 -0.72 1.21 -6.33
C LYS A 118 -1.34 0.40 -7.48
N LYS A 119 -2.46 -0.31 -7.26
CA LYS A 119 -3.04 -1.24 -8.26
C LYS A 119 -3.63 -0.54 -9.48
N THR A 120 -4.20 0.64 -9.31
CA THR A 120 -4.73 1.43 -10.44
C THR A 120 -3.68 2.35 -11.06
N ASN A 121 -2.42 2.27 -10.62
CA ASN A 121 -1.27 3.04 -11.12
C ASN A 121 -1.56 4.55 -11.19
N ILE A 122 -2.14 5.08 -10.12
CA ILE A 122 -2.57 6.49 -10.07
C ILE A 122 -1.36 7.40 -10.07
N LYS A 123 -1.31 8.36 -11.01
CA LYS A 123 -0.27 9.38 -11.05
C LYS A 123 -0.83 10.72 -10.60
N TRP A 124 -0.04 11.47 -9.83
CA TRP A 124 -0.39 12.84 -9.45
C TRP A 124 -0.67 13.72 -10.68
N THR A 125 0.08 13.51 -11.76
CA THR A 125 -0.05 14.22 -13.04
C THR A 125 -1.31 13.90 -13.82
N ASP A 126 -2.08 12.88 -13.43
CA ASP A 126 -3.39 12.60 -14.04
C ASP A 126 -4.44 13.65 -13.61
N PHE A 127 -4.25 14.29 -12.45
CA PHE A 127 -5.17 15.24 -11.82
C PHE A 127 -4.59 16.65 -11.66
N LEU A 128 -3.26 16.76 -11.59
CA LEU A 128 -2.52 17.99 -11.32
C LEU A 128 -1.56 18.31 -12.47
N ASP A 129 -1.30 19.59 -12.69
CA ASP A 129 -0.21 20.00 -13.57
C ASP A 129 1.15 19.70 -12.92
N GLU A 130 2.14 19.31 -13.72
CA GLU A 130 3.47 18.90 -13.22
C GLU A 130 4.11 19.93 -12.27
N LYS A 131 3.93 21.23 -12.56
CA LYS A 131 4.46 22.34 -11.76
C LYS A 131 3.86 22.41 -10.36
N GLU A 132 2.66 21.85 -10.18
CA GLU A 132 1.90 21.94 -8.95
C GLU A 132 2.04 20.71 -8.06
N VAL A 133 2.49 19.59 -8.62
CA VAL A 133 2.64 18.30 -7.90
C VAL A 133 3.47 18.47 -6.63
N MET A 134 4.65 19.10 -6.74
CA MET A 134 5.55 19.28 -5.59
C MET A 134 4.90 20.13 -4.50
N SER A 135 4.31 21.27 -4.87
CA SER A 135 3.61 22.16 -3.93
C SER A 135 2.43 21.46 -3.23
N PHE A 136 1.73 20.57 -3.95
CA PHE A 136 0.61 19.81 -3.42
C PHE A 136 1.09 18.76 -2.43
N ILE A 137 2.19 18.06 -2.76
CA ILE A 137 2.80 17.05 -1.91
C ILE A 137 3.29 17.66 -0.59
N GLU A 138 3.98 18.80 -0.67
CA GLU A 138 4.50 19.50 0.52
C GLU A 138 3.37 19.96 1.44
N THR A 139 2.31 20.53 0.86
CA THR A 139 1.15 21.04 1.61
C THR A 139 0.31 19.91 2.24
N ASN A 140 0.35 18.71 1.66
CA ASN A 140 -0.45 17.56 2.11
C ASN A 140 0.44 16.39 2.55
N SER A 141 1.59 16.70 3.16
CA SER A 141 2.60 15.70 3.56
C SER A 141 2.06 14.56 4.42
N ALA A 142 1.06 14.81 5.27
CA ALA A 142 0.38 13.78 6.05
C ALA A 142 -0.38 12.76 5.20
N ILE A 143 -0.99 13.20 4.09
CA ILE A 143 -1.66 12.33 3.11
C ILE A 143 -0.60 11.57 2.31
N VAL A 144 0.47 12.26 1.87
CA VAL A 144 1.53 11.67 1.05
C VAL A 144 2.37 10.65 1.82
N PHE A 145 2.53 10.79 3.13
CA PHE A 145 3.25 9.81 3.95
C PHE A 145 2.65 8.40 3.82
N GLU A 146 1.34 8.29 3.61
CA GLU A 146 0.63 7.02 3.38
C GLU A 146 0.86 6.42 1.98
N PHE A 147 1.31 7.25 1.03
CA PHE A 147 1.60 6.88 -0.36
C PHE A 147 3.08 6.89 -0.70
N LYS A 148 3.96 7.25 0.25
CA LYS A 148 5.38 6.98 0.09
C LYS A 148 5.48 5.49 -0.20
N GLU A 149 6.18 5.16 -1.30
CA GLU A 149 6.73 3.82 -1.43
C GLU A 149 7.30 3.49 -0.08
N ASP A 150 6.87 2.39 0.52
CA ASP A 150 7.61 1.84 1.65
C ASP A 150 9.02 1.73 1.10
N ASN A 151 9.89 2.65 1.52
CA ASN A 151 11.24 2.71 0.99
C ASN A 151 11.97 1.60 1.73
N PHE A 152 11.58 0.37 1.40
CA PHE A 152 12.04 -0.86 1.99
C PHE A 152 13.56 -0.87 1.92
N ASN A 153 14.15 -0.33 0.85
CA ASN A 153 15.59 -0.09 0.77
C ASN A 153 16.07 0.79 1.93
N SER A 154 15.56 2.01 2.12
CA SER A 154 15.99 2.84 3.26
C SER A 154 15.73 2.24 4.65
N VAL A 155 14.62 1.51 4.85
CA VAL A 155 14.33 0.85 6.12
C VAL A 155 15.30 -0.30 6.33
N THR A 156 15.50 -1.15 5.32
CA THR A 156 16.41 -2.30 5.39
C THR A 156 17.89 -1.89 5.42
N ASP A 157 18.27 -0.76 4.84
CA ASP A 157 19.60 -0.16 4.98
C ASP A 157 19.84 0.30 6.42
N ASN A 158 18.83 0.89 7.07
CA ASN A 158 18.89 1.20 8.50
C ASN A 158 18.90 -0.07 9.36
N VAL A 159 18.16 -1.11 8.98
CA VAL A 159 18.26 -2.44 9.64
C VAL A 159 19.69 -2.98 9.52
N GLU A 160 20.32 -2.86 8.36
CA GLU A 160 21.73 -3.25 8.17
C GLU A 160 22.68 -2.47 9.08
N LEU A 161 22.42 -1.17 9.29
CA LEU A 161 23.17 -0.36 10.26
C LEU A 161 22.94 -0.83 11.70
N LEU A 162 21.70 -1.12 12.09
CA LEU A 162 21.37 -1.66 13.41
C LEU A 162 22.04 -3.03 13.66
N LEU A 163 22.06 -3.89 12.65
CA LEU A 163 22.76 -5.19 12.70
C LEU A 163 24.26 -4.99 12.94
N LYS A 164 24.89 -4.07 12.20
CA LYS A 164 26.33 -3.73 12.40
C LYS A 164 26.63 -3.10 13.76
N GLN A 165 25.64 -2.51 14.41
CA GLN A 165 25.73 -1.96 15.77
C GLN A 165 25.42 -3.01 16.85
N GLU A 166 25.27 -4.29 16.48
CA GLU A 166 24.91 -5.39 17.39
C GLU A 166 23.61 -5.13 18.15
N ALA A 167 22.65 -4.44 17.51
CA ALA A 167 21.34 -4.20 18.09
C ALA A 167 20.61 -5.53 18.35
N ALA A 168 19.89 -5.60 19.47
CA ALA A 168 19.06 -6.75 19.80
C ALA A 168 17.92 -6.93 18.78
N ALA A 169 17.46 -8.17 18.60
CA ALA A 169 16.35 -8.49 17.69
C ALA A 169 15.09 -7.66 17.96
N ASP A 170 14.75 -7.45 19.24
CA ASP A 170 13.59 -6.65 19.65
C ASP A 170 13.68 -5.20 19.15
N CYS A 171 14.87 -4.59 19.21
CA CYS A 171 15.09 -3.24 18.71
C CYS A 171 14.89 -3.15 17.19
N ILE A 172 15.30 -4.18 16.45
CA ILE A 172 15.10 -4.27 15.00
C ILE A 172 13.62 -4.45 14.68
N ILE A 173 12.91 -5.30 15.44
CA ILE A 173 11.48 -5.52 15.30
C ILE A 173 10.71 -4.22 15.56
N ASP A 174 11.01 -3.51 16.65
CA ASP A 174 10.38 -2.24 16.99
C ASP A 174 10.63 -1.17 15.93
N TYR A 175 11.86 -1.08 15.42
CA TYR A 175 12.21 -0.18 14.33
C TYR A 175 11.38 -0.47 13.07
N ILE A 176 11.30 -1.74 12.65
CA ILE A 176 10.53 -2.14 11.48
C ILE A 176 9.04 -1.83 11.69
N ASN A 177 8.45 -2.18 12.84
CA ASN A 177 7.05 -1.90 13.14
C ASN A 177 6.72 -0.39 13.16
N GLY A 178 7.69 0.46 13.53
CA GLY A 178 7.53 1.92 13.52
C GLY A 178 7.67 2.57 12.14
N ASN A 179 8.33 1.90 11.19
CA ASN A 179 8.72 2.48 9.90
C ASN A 179 8.14 1.77 8.67
N VAL A 180 7.51 0.61 8.85
CA VAL A 180 6.87 -0.17 7.77
C VAL A 180 5.38 -0.30 8.05
N GLY A 181 4.55 0.21 7.15
CA GLY A 181 3.10 0.20 7.32
C GLY A 181 2.45 -1.14 6.98
N ASP A 182 2.73 -1.67 5.79
CA ASP A 182 2.25 -3.00 5.36
C ASP A 182 3.45 -3.85 4.95
N ILE A 183 3.60 -5.04 5.56
CA ILE A 183 4.62 -6.01 5.19
C ILE A 183 4.13 -6.83 3.99
N ASP A 184 4.89 -6.79 2.90
CA ASP A 184 4.61 -7.56 1.69
C ASP A 184 5.77 -8.51 1.32
N LYS A 185 5.55 -9.27 0.24
CA LYS A 185 6.53 -10.24 -0.29
C LYS A 185 7.87 -9.58 -0.63
N GLN A 186 7.84 -8.35 -1.15
CA GLN A 186 9.05 -7.63 -1.54
C GLN A 186 9.86 -7.24 -0.30
N PHE A 187 9.21 -6.76 0.75
CA PHE A 187 9.89 -6.47 2.01
C PHE A 187 10.53 -7.71 2.62
N ILE A 188 9.80 -8.83 2.69
CA ILE A 188 10.33 -10.10 3.20
C ILE A 188 11.55 -10.54 2.41
N ARG A 189 11.53 -10.42 1.07
CA ARG A 189 12.68 -10.76 0.24
C ARG A 189 13.93 -9.97 0.61
N ILE A 190 13.78 -8.64 0.75
CA ILE A 190 14.90 -7.73 1.04
C ILE A 190 15.40 -7.97 2.47
N LEU A 191 14.48 -8.05 3.45
CA LEU A 191 14.80 -8.28 4.86
C LEU A 191 15.52 -9.62 5.06
N ALA A 192 14.99 -10.71 4.50
CA ALA A 192 15.60 -12.04 4.60
C ALA A 192 17.02 -12.05 4.00
N THR A 193 17.21 -11.39 2.85
CA THR A 193 18.53 -11.27 2.22
C THR A 193 19.52 -10.55 3.14
N LYS A 194 19.15 -9.39 3.71
CA LYS A 194 20.03 -8.60 4.59
C LYS A 194 20.37 -9.33 5.89
N LEU A 195 19.40 -10.01 6.50
CA LEU A 195 19.62 -10.78 7.73
C LEU A 195 20.55 -11.98 7.48
N CYS A 196 20.34 -12.73 6.40
CA CYS A 196 21.19 -13.87 6.07
C CYS A 196 22.61 -13.42 5.67
N ASP A 197 22.73 -12.34 4.89
CA ASP A 197 24.02 -11.76 4.50
C ASP A 197 24.83 -11.31 5.72
N PHE A 198 24.17 -10.66 6.69
CA PHE A 198 24.79 -10.26 7.96
C PHE A 198 25.33 -11.46 8.77
N ALA A 199 24.62 -12.59 8.76
CA ALA A 199 25.00 -13.77 9.49
C ALA A 199 26.07 -14.62 8.77
N ILE A 200 26.43 -14.30 7.53
CA ILE A 200 27.44 -15.04 6.77
C ILE A 200 28.76 -14.28 6.82
N SER A 201 29.83 -14.98 7.19
CA SER A 201 31.18 -14.40 7.20
C SER A 201 32.12 -15.19 6.29
N TYR A 202 33.10 -14.48 5.71
CA TYR A 202 34.16 -15.12 4.93
C TYR A 202 35.34 -15.46 5.85
N LYS A 203 35.51 -16.75 6.15
CA LYS A 203 36.57 -17.28 7.02
C LYS A 203 37.21 -18.51 6.39
N GLU A 204 38.52 -18.67 6.57
CA GLU A 204 39.26 -19.86 6.11
C GLU A 204 39.07 -20.15 4.60
N ASN A 205 39.05 -19.11 3.78
CA ASN A 205 38.87 -19.19 2.32
C ASN A 205 37.53 -19.79 1.87
N SER A 206 36.48 -19.64 2.68
CA SER A 206 35.11 -20.05 2.38
C SER A 206 34.09 -19.16 3.10
N TYR A 207 32.86 -19.08 2.60
CA TYR A 207 31.76 -18.47 3.34
C TYR A 207 31.20 -19.48 4.34
N LYS A 208 30.93 -19.04 5.57
CA LYS A 208 30.35 -19.83 6.65
C LYS A 208 29.26 -19.05 7.38
N LEU A 209 28.27 -19.76 7.90
CA LEU A 209 27.23 -19.18 8.74
C LEU A 209 27.76 -18.98 10.16
N GLU A 210 27.59 -17.79 10.72
CA GLU A 210 27.79 -17.50 12.14
C GLU A 210 26.53 -17.89 12.92
N THR A 211 26.41 -19.18 13.26
CA THR A 211 25.20 -19.76 13.86
C THR A 211 24.70 -19.00 15.09
N ASP A 212 25.58 -18.65 16.03
CA ASP A 212 25.20 -17.93 17.25
C ASP A 212 24.55 -16.56 16.96
N CYS A 213 25.08 -15.86 15.95
CA CYS A 213 24.57 -14.56 15.53
C CYS A 213 23.20 -14.73 14.85
N PHE A 214 23.11 -15.70 13.93
CA PHE A 214 21.89 -16.01 13.20
C PHE A 214 20.75 -16.38 14.16
N GLN A 215 21.00 -17.26 15.12
CA GLN A 215 20.02 -17.70 16.12
C GLN A 215 19.57 -16.57 17.04
N LYS A 216 20.48 -15.72 17.52
CA LYS A 216 20.16 -14.67 18.50
C LYS A 216 19.48 -13.46 17.89
N ILE A 217 19.82 -13.12 16.65
CA ILE A 217 19.41 -11.85 16.03
C ILE A 217 18.47 -12.09 14.86
N CYS A 218 18.87 -12.90 13.88
CA CYS A 218 18.14 -13.03 12.62
C CYS A 218 16.87 -13.85 12.76
N ILE A 219 16.94 -15.00 13.43
CA ILE A 219 15.80 -15.91 13.60
C ILE A 219 14.60 -15.23 14.27
N PRO A 220 14.73 -14.52 15.41
CA PRO A 220 13.59 -13.88 16.04
C PRO A 220 12.93 -12.81 15.16
N VAL A 221 13.73 -12.06 14.38
CA VAL A 221 13.21 -11.07 13.42
C VAL A 221 12.46 -11.75 12.28
N LEU A 222 13.01 -12.84 11.71
CA LEU A 222 12.37 -13.60 10.65
C LEU A 222 11.07 -14.24 11.13
N GLN A 223 11.10 -14.90 12.29
CA GLN A 223 9.94 -15.52 12.93
C GLN A 223 8.80 -14.52 13.11
N ARG A 224 9.10 -13.30 13.59
CA ARG A 224 8.09 -12.25 13.80
C ARG A 224 7.27 -11.93 12.56
N TYR A 225 7.88 -11.98 11.38
CA TYR A 225 7.25 -11.51 10.13
C TYR A 225 6.78 -12.63 9.21
N ILE A 226 7.45 -13.79 9.24
CA ILE A 226 7.21 -14.92 8.36
C ILE A 226 6.26 -15.96 8.96
N ASP A 227 6.24 -16.12 10.29
CA ASP A 227 5.51 -17.20 10.97
C ASP A 227 4.07 -17.36 10.46
N SER A 228 3.73 -18.61 10.13
CA SER A 228 2.40 -19.06 9.70
C SER A 228 1.91 -18.41 8.39
N LYS A 229 2.82 -17.88 7.56
CA LYS A 229 2.51 -17.28 6.26
C LYS A 229 3.31 -17.98 5.16
N GLY A 230 2.73 -19.05 4.61
CA GLY A 230 3.38 -19.86 3.57
C GLY A 230 3.90 -19.09 2.35
N GLU A 231 3.26 -17.98 1.95
CA GLU A 231 3.81 -17.15 0.88
C GLU A 231 5.11 -16.45 1.29
N PHE A 232 5.24 -16.01 2.54
CA PHE A 232 6.45 -15.33 3.04
C PHE A 232 7.56 -16.32 3.37
N GLU A 233 7.22 -17.53 3.80
CA GLU A 233 8.17 -18.64 3.95
C GLU A 233 8.87 -18.93 2.61
N LEU A 234 8.09 -19.02 1.52
CA LEU A 234 8.64 -19.18 0.17
C LEU A 234 9.54 -18.03 -0.25
N GLU A 235 9.16 -16.78 0.05
CA GLU A 235 10.02 -15.63 -0.26
C GLU A 235 11.33 -15.65 0.52
N CYS A 236 11.30 -16.10 1.78
CA CYS A 236 12.51 -16.29 2.58
C CYS A 236 13.43 -17.34 1.95
N LEU A 237 12.87 -18.50 1.56
CA LEU A 237 13.61 -19.57 0.87
C LEU A 237 14.27 -19.09 -0.42
N TYR A 238 13.53 -18.39 -1.29
CA TYR A 238 14.07 -17.86 -2.53
C TYR A 238 15.16 -16.83 -2.30
N SER A 239 15.00 -15.94 -1.31
CA SER A 239 16.04 -14.97 -0.95
C SER A 239 17.33 -15.63 -0.50
N MET A 240 17.26 -16.67 0.33
CA MET A 240 18.45 -17.42 0.76
C MET A 240 19.13 -18.13 -0.40
N GLN A 241 18.36 -18.82 -1.26
CA GLN A 241 18.90 -19.48 -2.44
C GLN A 241 19.62 -18.49 -3.37
N GLN A 242 19.00 -17.33 -3.62
CA GLN A 242 19.58 -16.30 -4.45
C GLN A 242 20.84 -15.69 -3.82
N LEU A 243 20.86 -15.50 -2.50
CA LEU A 243 22.03 -15.01 -1.77
C LEU A 243 23.19 -16.01 -1.85
N VAL A 244 22.96 -17.29 -1.56
CA VAL A 244 23.99 -18.33 -1.63
C VAL A 244 24.52 -18.50 -3.06
N ALA A 245 23.67 -18.34 -4.07
CA ALA A 245 24.10 -18.33 -5.47
C ALA A 245 25.05 -17.16 -5.80
N ARG A 246 24.85 -15.98 -5.18
CA ARG A 246 25.80 -14.84 -5.32
C ARG A 246 27.17 -15.12 -4.72
N PHE A 247 27.25 -16.01 -3.74
CA PHE A 247 28.51 -16.49 -3.17
C PHE A 247 29.13 -17.67 -3.91
N GLU A 248 28.61 -18.03 -5.08
CA GLU A 248 29.06 -19.18 -5.90
C GLU A 248 28.88 -20.54 -5.21
N HIS A 249 27.79 -20.70 -4.44
CA HIS A 249 27.43 -21.95 -3.77
C HIS A 249 28.52 -22.53 -2.84
N PRO A 250 28.91 -21.79 -1.79
CA PRO A 250 29.78 -22.31 -0.74
C PRO A 250 29.18 -23.58 -0.12
N ARG A 251 30.04 -24.58 0.14
CA ARG A 251 29.61 -25.86 0.71
C ARG A 251 29.03 -25.64 2.11
N GLY A 252 27.86 -26.23 2.39
CA GLY A 252 27.24 -26.24 3.72
C GLY A 252 26.31 -25.06 4.00
N VAL A 253 26.65 -23.83 3.57
CA VAL A 253 25.94 -22.60 3.98
C VAL A 253 24.42 -22.65 3.78
N LEU A 254 23.94 -23.10 2.62
CA LEU A 254 22.49 -23.22 2.41
C LEU A 254 21.86 -24.27 3.33
N SER A 255 22.52 -25.41 3.51
CA SER A 255 22.03 -26.46 4.41
C SER A 255 21.98 -25.97 5.86
N ASP A 256 22.98 -25.21 6.28
CA ASP A 256 23.07 -24.67 7.64
C ASP A 256 21.96 -23.63 7.87
N LEU A 257 21.77 -22.67 6.95
CA LEU A 257 20.69 -21.69 7.03
C LEU A 257 19.30 -22.35 7.12
N LEU A 258 19.06 -23.34 6.25
CA LEU A 258 17.77 -24.04 6.21
C LEU A 258 17.55 -24.91 7.46
N GLY A 259 18.60 -25.55 7.96
CA GLY A 259 18.56 -26.33 9.20
C GLY A 259 18.19 -25.46 10.39
N GLU A 260 18.85 -24.32 10.54
CA GLU A 260 18.59 -23.38 11.63
C GLU A 260 17.16 -22.81 11.61
N LEU A 261 16.62 -22.49 10.42
CA LEU A 261 15.24 -22.00 10.29
C LEU A 261 14.19 -23.10 10.50
N TYR A 262 14.52 -24.34 10.16
CA TYR A 262 13.68 -25.50 10.45
C TYR A 262 13.65 -25.79 11.95
N ASP A 263 14.81 -25.82 12.61
CA ASP A 263 14.94 -26.10 14.05
C ASP A 263 14.26 -25.03 14.91
N ALA A 264 14.16 -23.80 14.42
CA ALA A 264 13.48 -22.68 15.08
C ALA A 264 11.98 -22.54 14.72
N ASP A 265 11.39 -23.51 14.01
CA ASP A 265 10.00 -23.50 13.54
C ASP A 265 9.63 -22.25 12.70
N VAL A 266 10.61 -21.62 12.04
CA VAL A 266 10.36 -20.45 11.16
C VAL A 266 9.87 -20.91 9.79
N ILE A 267 10.44 -22.00 9.27
CA ILE A 267 10.06 -22.60 7.99
C ILE A 267 9.68 -24.07 8.24
N PRO A 268 8.39 -24.44 8.12
CA PRO A 268 7.95 -25.81 8.32
C PRO A 268 8.40 -26.71 7.18
N GLN A 269 8.46 -28.02 7.43
CA GLN A 269 8.87 -29.04 6.46
C GLN A 269 8.12 -28.91 5.11
N ASP A 270 6.82 -28.66 5.18
CA ASP A 270 5.94 -28.55 4.00
C ASP A 270 6.35 -27.43 3.03
N SER A 271 7.03 -26.39 3.53
CA SER A 271 7.44 -25.25 2.71
C SER A 271 8.73 -25.51 1.93
N PHE A 272 9.51 -26.52 2.30
CA PHE A 272 10.66 -26.99 1.51
C PHE A 272 10.27 -27.83 0.28
N ILE A 273 9.03 -28.34 0.25
CA ILE A 273 8.53 -29.27 -0.78
C ILE A 273 7.70 -28.55 -1.85
N LYS A 274 7.36 -27.27 -1.62
CA LYS A 274 6.60 -26.42 -2.54
C LYS A 274 7.49 -25.76 -3.59
#